data_AF-A0A538TDK6-F1
#
_entry.id   AF-A0A538TDK6-F1
#
_cell.length_a   1.000
_cell.length_b   1.000
_cell.length_c   1.000
_cell.angle_alpha   90.00
_cell.angle_beta   90.00
_cell.angle_gamma   90.00
#
_symmetry.space_group_name_H-M   'P 1'
#
loop_
_entity.id
_entity.type
_entity.pdbx_description
1 polymer ?
#
loop_
_entity_poly.entity_id
_entity_poly.type
_entity_poly.pdbx_seq_one_letter_code
_entity_poly.pdbx_strand_id
1 'polypeptide(L)'
;MPFPLAPAELETPEAEPVPLHEAYRACEEIARAHYENFPVASRFIPADRRIALAAIYAFARQADDIADARAPSEDRLRALDAIEEALLRALDGAPQGAIFTALADAVERHRLPVEPFLDLLSAFRLDARDATFPTWDDLLAYCRGSANPVGRLVLALYKVEDPEALRASDAVCTALQLTNFWQDLGQDVARGRFFLPVEDLRHFGVNPEEITRPSSRSSLTRLLTHECRATRDLFARGAPVVRVTPLLLSVHLRATIAGGRAILRSVERLGWRVLERRPTLSGAARAGIAIRALLGLDG
;
A
#
# COMPACT_ATOMS: atom_id res chain seq x y z
N MET A 1 -4.62 23.56 1.22
CA MET A 1 -4.76 23.50 2.69
C MET A 1 -3.57 22.72 3.22
N PRO A 2 -2.81 23.27 4.18
CA PRO A 2 -1.56 22.68 4.64
C PRO A 2 -1.83 21.46 5.54
N PHE A 3 -0.99 20.43 5.44
CA PHE A 3 -0.78 19.43 6.50
C PHE A 3 -0.08 20.11 7.69
N PRO A 4 -0.18 19.58 8.93
CA PRO A 4 -0.42 18.18 9.25
C PRO A 4 -1.73 17.94 10.01
N LEU A 5 -2.48 16.91 9.60
CA LEU A 5 -3.18 16.11 10.61
C LEU A 5 -2.07 15.52 11.48
N ALA A 6 -2.20 15.67 12.81
CA ALA A 6 -1.30 15.03 13.76
C ALA A 6 -1.09 13.57 13.36
N PRO A 7 0.10 12.97 13.55
CA PRO A 7 0.19 11.51 13.48
C PRO A 7 -0.94 10.97 14.38
N ALA A 8 -1.74 10.03 13.88
CA ALA A 8 -2.64 9.30 14.76
C ALA A 8 -1.78 8.86 15.94
N GLU A 9 -2.17 9.23 17.18
CA GLU A 9 -1.41 8.85 18.36
C GLU A 9 -1.18 7.35 18.26
N LEU A 10 0.10 6.96 18.09
CA LEU A 10 0.46 5.55 17.92
C LEU A 10 -0.08 4.83 19.13
N GLU A 11 -0.98 3.87 18.88
CA GLU A 11 -1.55 3.10 19.97
C GLU A 11 -0.41 2.38 20.69
N THR A 12 -0.29 2.61 21.99
CA THR A 12 0.77 2.00 22.77
C THR A 12 0.47 0.51 22.91
N PRO A 13 1.48 -0.37 22.80
CA PRO A 13 1.33 -1.82 22.97
C PRO A 13 0.78 -2.28 24.33
N GLU A 14 0.54 -1.34 25.26
CA GLU A 14 0.10 -1.52 26.66
C GLU A 14 -1.29 -0.91 26.93
N ALA A 15 -2.01 -0.46 25.90
CA ALA A 15 -3.32 0.17 26.04
C ALA A 15 -4.37 -0.81 26.62
N GLU A 16 -5.30 -0.31 27.44
CA GLU A 16 -6.37 -1.13 28.00
C GLU A 16 -7.24 -1.78 26.91
N PRO A 17 -7.81 -2.98 27.15
CA PRO A 17 -8.74 -3.61 26.21
C PRO A 17 -9.97 -2.73 25.97
N VAL A 18 -10.28 -2.48 24.70
CA VAL A 18 -11.42 -1.64 24.29
C VAL A 18 -12.59 -2.54 23.87
N PRO A 19 -13.86 -2.19 24.14
CA PRO A 19 -14.99 -2.94 23.60
C PRO A 19 -14.92 -3.10 22.08
N LEU A 20 -15.19 -4.30 21.56
CA LEU A 20 -14.98 -4.64 20.13
C LEU A 20 -15.61 -3.65 19.13
N HIS A 21 -16.80 -3.13 19.44
CA HIS A 21 -17.49 -2.17 18.58
C HIS A 21 -16.80 -0.79 18.53
N GLU A 22 -16.15 -0.38 19.62
CA GLU A 22 -15.33 0.83 19.67
C GLU A 22 -13.98 0.61 18.98
N ALA A 23 -13.39 -0.58 19.16
CA ALA A 23 -12.16 -0.99 18.48
C ALA A 23 -12.29 -0.91 16.95
N TYR A 24 -13.36 -1.47 16.38
CA TYR A 24 -13.63 -1.34 14.95
C TYR A 24 -13.92 0.10 14.52
N ARG A 25 -14.60 0.90 15.34
CA ARG A 25 -14.86 2.32 15.03
C ARG A 25 -13.56 3.09 14.90
N ALA A 26 -12.62 2.90 15.84
CA ALA A 26 -11.30 3.53 15.79
C ALA A 26 -10.54 3.13 14.51
N CYS A 27 -10.56 1.84 14.14
CA CYS A 27 -9.94 1.37 12.90
C CYS A 27 -10.58 2.01 11.66
N GLU A 28 -11.92 2.14 11.62
CA GLU A 28 -12.61 2.81 10.52
C GLU A 28 -12.33 4.32 10.46
N GLU A 29 -12.07 4.97 11.58
CA GLU A 29 -11.68 6.38 11.65
C GLU A 29 -10.27 6.57 11.08
N ILE A 30 -9.32 5.72 11.47
CA ILE A 30 -7.98 5.67 10.87
C ILE A 30 -8.08 5.45 9.35
N ALA A 31 -8.82 4.44 8.92
CA ALA A 31 -8.99 4.12 7.49
C ALA A 31 -9.69 5.24 6.69
N ARG A 32 -10.50 6.09 7.34
CA ARG A 32 -11.17 7.24 6.69
C ARG A 32 -10.30 8.50 6.68
N ALA A 33 -9.49 8.72 7.71
CA ALA A 33 -8.62 9.88 7.84
C ALA A 33 -7.50 9.88 6.80
N HIS A 34 -7.04 8.68 6.40
CA HIS A 34 -5.97 8.54 5.43
C HIS A 34 -6.52 8.43 4.00
N TYR A 35 -6.13 9.40 3.17
CA TYR A 35 -6.46 9.42 1.75
C TYR A 35 -5.52 8.48 1.00
N GLU A 36 -6.04 7.34 0.55
CA GLU A 36 -5.31 6.46 -0.37
C GLU A 36 -6.03 6.26 -1.70
N ASN A 37 -5.26 5.83 -2.70
CA ASN A 37 -5.78 5.42 -4.00
C ASN A 37 -6.74 4.21 -3.92
N PHE A 38 -6.85 3.59 -2.73
CA PHE A 38 -7.74 2.46 -2.41
C PHE A 38 -8.75 2.87 -1.33
N PRO A 39 -10.03 3.05 -1.67
CA PRO A 39 -11.03 3.28 -0.65
C PRO A 39 -11.28 1.97 0.10
N VAL A 40 -10.60 1.80 1.24
CA VAL A 40 -10.88 0.76 2.25
C VAL A 40 -12.36 0.78 2.67
N ALA A 41 -12.99 1.96 2.62
CA ALA A 41 -14.42 2.18 2.86
C ALA A 41 -15.33 1.99 1.61
N SER A 42 -14.92 1.19 0.62
CA SER A 42 -15.72 0.97 -0.59
C SER A 42 -17.07 0.33 -0.26
N ARG A 43 -18.18 0.94 -0.70
CA ARG A 43 -19.54 0.37 -0.56
C ARG A 43 -19.73 -0.95 -1.32
N PHE A 44 -18.80 -1.31 -2.21
CA PHE A 44 -18.81 -2.60 -2.89
C PHE A 44 -18.35 -3.75 -1.98
N ILE A 45 -17.74 -3.46 -0.83
CA ILE A 45 -17.33 -4.49 0.12
C ILE A 45 -18.47 -4.69 1.14
N PRO A 46 -18.90 -5.93 1.43
CA PRO A 46 -19.88 -6.25 2.47
C PRO A 46 -19.50 -5.68 3.85
N ALA A 47 -20.48 -5.33 4.68
CA ALA A 47 -20.25 -4.61 5.94
C ALA A 47 -19.31 -5.34 6.91
N ASP A 48 -19.48 -6.65 7.05
CA ASP A 48 -18.63 -7.53 7.86
C ASP A 48 -17.16 -7.52 7.40
N ARG A 49 -16.93 -7.48 6.08
CA ARG A 49 -15.57 -7.42 5.51
C ARG A 49 -14.97 -6.03 5.53
N ARG A 50 -15.79 -4.97 5.47
CA ARG A 50 -15.30 -3.58 5.56
C ARG A 50 -14.66 -3.30 6.91
N ILE A 51 -15.29 -3.74 8.01
CA ILE A 51 -14.75 -3.54 9.35
C ILE A 51 -13.44 -4.32 9.54
N ALA A 52 -13.37 -5.56 9.02
CA ALA A 52 -12.14 -6.36 9.05
C ALA A 52 -11.02 -5.71 8.20
N LEU A 53 -11.36 -5.21 7.01
CA LEU A 53 -10.39 -4.51 6.16
C LEU A 53 -9.92 -3.20 6.80
N ALA A 54 -10.77 -2.49 7.53
CA ALA A 54 -10.38 -1.31 8.28
C ALA A 54 -9.38 -1.66 9.40
N ALA A 55 -9.56 -2.78 10.11
CA ALA A 55 -8.60 -3.25 11.12
C ALA A 55 -7.24 -3.63 10.50
N ILE A 56 -7.25 -4.35 9.37
CA ILE A 56 -6.03 -4.69 8.60
C ILE A 56 -5.31 -3.41 8.17
N TYR A 57 -6.05 -2.43 7.65
CA TYR A 57 -5.49 -1.16 7.23
C TYR A 57 -4.90 -0.37 8.40
N ALA A 58 -5.61 -0.29 9.52
CA ALA A 58 -5.15 0.43 10.71
C ALA A 58 -3.85 -0.17 11.27
N PHE A 59 -3.74 -1.50 11.31
CA PHE A 59 -2.50 -2.19 11.66
C PHE A 59 -1.34 -1.86 10.72
N ALA A 60 -1.55 -2.00 9.41
CA ALA A 60 -0.53 -1.71 8.42
C ALA A 60 -0.09 -0.24 8.48
N ARG A 61 -1.05 0.68 8.68
CA ARG A 61 -0.79 2.10 8.80
C ARG A 61 0.03 2.45 10.04
N GLN A 62 -0.30 1.86 11.18
CA GLN A 62 0.43 2.08 12.42
C GLN A 62 1.90 1.65 12.27
N ALA A 63 2.14 0.49 11.66
CA ALA A 63 3.50 0.00 11.44
C ALA A 63 4.27 0.86 10.40
N ASP A 64 3.62 1.29 9.32
CA ASP A 64 4.17 2.24 8.34
C ASP A 64 4.56 3.58 8.98
N ASP A 65 3.68 4.13 9.83
CA ASP A 65 3.93 5.39 10.56
C ASP A 65 5.13 5.29 11.51
N ILE A 66 5.36 4.12 12.12
CA ILE A 66 6.56 3.86 12.93
C ILE A 66 7.81 3.82 12.06
N ALA A 67 7.77 3.13 10.92
CA ALA A 67 8.91 3.05 10.01
C ALA A 67 9.28 4.43 9.43
N ASP A 68 8.29 5.28 9.17
CA ASP A 68 8.45 6.63 8.63
C ASP A 68 8.69 7.72 9.69
N ALA A 69 8.66 7.37 10.98
CA ALA A 69 8.86 8.31 12.07
C ALA A 69 10.24 8.99 11.97
N ARG A 70 10.29 10.28 12.35
CA ARG A 70 11.55 11.02 12.49
C ARG A 70 12.26 10.65 13.80
N ALA A 71 12.71 9.41 13.88
CA ALA A 71 13.42 8.84 15.02
C ALA A 71 14.64 8.03 14.55
N PRO A 72 15.64 7.79 15.43
CA PRO A 72 16.74 6.87 15.13
C PRO A 72 16.24 5.51 14.63
N SER A 73 16.98 4.90 13.69
CA SER A 73 16.63 3.58 13.13
C SER A 73 16.42 2.53 14.23
N GLU A 74 17.26 2.52 15.25
CA GLU A 74 17.15 1.59 16.39
C GLU A 74 15.84 1.76 17.17
N ASP A 75 15.36 2.99 17.35
CA ASP A 75 14.11 3.26 18.05
C ASP A 75 12.91 2.80 17.24
N ARG A 76 12.94 3.04 15.92
CA ARG A 76 11.91 2.57 14.97
C ARG A 76 11.85 1.04 14.95
N LEU A 77 13.01 0.37 14.91
CA LEU A 77 13.09 -1.10 14.94
C LEU A 77 12.54 -1.66 16.24
N ARG A 78 12.91 -1.10 17.40
CA ARG A 78 12.35 -1.52 18.70
C ARG A 78 10.83 -1.32 18.77
N ALA A 79 10.32 -0.24 18.21
CA ALA A 79 8.88 -0.01 18.14
C ALA A 79 8.17 -1.04 17.23
N LEU A 80 8.75 -1.40 16.08
CA LEU A 80 8.23 -2.47 15.20
C LEU A 80 8.26 -3.83 15.89
N ASP A 81 9.30 -4.14 16.67
CA ASP A 81 9.36 -5.36 17.47
C ASP A 81 8.23 -5.39 18.51
N ALA A 82 7.95 -4.26 19.17
CA ALA A 82 6.83 -4.16 20.11
C ALA A 82 5.46 -4.33 19.43
N ILE A 83 5.30 -3.87 18.18
CA ILE A 83 4.09 -4.12 17.38
C ILE A 83 3.95 -5.61 17.05
N GLU A 84 5.04 -6.29 16.68
CA GLU A 84 5.02 -7.73 16.42
C GLU A 84 4.62 -8.51 17.67
N GLU A 85 5.21 -8.19 18.82
CA GLU A 85 4.84 -8.82 20.08
C GLU A 85 3.37 -8.57 20.44
N ALA A 86 2.87 -7.33 20.24
CA ALA A 86 1.48 -7.00 20.48
C ALA A 86 0.51 -7.77 19.56
N LEU A 87 0.87 -7.93 18.28
CA LEU A 87 0.13 -8.77 17.34
C LEU A 87 0.07 -10.21 17.85
N LEU A 88 1.20 -10.81 18.19
CA LEU A 88 1.25 -12.21 18.64
C LEU A 88 0.48 -12.41 19.95
N ARG A 89 0.59 -11.49 20.92
CA ARG A 89 -0.20 -11.50 22.16
C ARG A 89 -1.69 -11.41 21.88
N ALA A 90 -2.10 -10.55 20.95
CA ALA A 90 -3.51 -10.40 20.58
C ALA A 90 -4.09 -11.68 19.97
N LEU A 91 -3.31 -12.36 19.13
CA LEU A 91 -3.67 -13.64 18.53
C LEU A 91 -3.70 -14.81 19.51
N ASP A 92 -2.98 -14.70 20.64
CA ASP A 92 -3.04 -15.65 21.76
C ASP A 92 -4.18 -15.35 22.76
N GLY A 93 -5.09 -14.43 22.41
CA GLY A 93 -6.29 -14.13 23.20
C GLY A 93 -6.11 -13.02 24.25
N ALA A 94 -5.01 -12.26 24.19
CA ALA A 94 -4.76 -11.12 25.08
C ALA A 94 -4.56 -9.79 24.29
N PRO A 95 -5.55 -9.35 23.48
CA PRO A 95 -5.43 -8.10 22.74
C PRO A 95 -5.41 -6.89 23.68
N GLN A 96 -4.60 -5.89 23.32
CA GLN A 96 -4.46 -4.62 24.02
C GLN A 96 -4.62 -3.49 23.00
N GLY A 97 -5.42 -2.48 23.34
CA GLY A 97 -5.76 -1.41 22.40
C GLY A 97 -6.78 -1.80 21.31
N ALA A 98 -7.35 -0.79 20.66
CA ALA A 98 -8.35 -0.86 19.63
C ALA A 98 -7.90 -1.61 18.37
N ILE A 99 -6.71 -1.32 17.83
CA ILE A 99 -6.21 -1.91 16.58
C ILE A 99 -6.07 -3.42 16.77
N PHE A 100 -5.37 -3.85 17.81
CA PHE A 100 -5.12 -5.27 18.05
C PHE A 100 -6.37 -6.03 18.50
N THR A 101 -7.30 -5.38 19.23
CA THR A 101 -8.61 -5.98 19.56
C THR A 101 -9.44 -6.24 18.31
N ALA A 102 -9.54 -5.26 17.41
CA ALA A 102 -10.27 -5.43 16.16
C ALA A 102 -9.59 -6.45 15.24
N LEU A 103 -8.25 -6.45 15.21
CA LEU A 103 -7.48 -7.36 14.38
C LEU A 103 -7.59 -8.81 14.84
N ALA A 104 -7.51 -9.08 16.15
CA ALA A 104 -7.66 -10.43 16.70
C ALA A 104 -9.02 -11.03 16.35
N ASP A 105 -10.11 -10.27 16.54
CA ASP A 105 -11.46 -10.69 16.15
C ASP A 105 -11.59 -10.88 14.62
N ALA A 106 -10.98 -10.01 13.80
CA ALA A 106 -10.99 -10.16 12.35
C ALA A 106 -10.25 -11.43 11.89
N VAL A 107 -9.08 -11.73 12.48
CA VAL A 107 -8.28 -12.91 12.19
C VAL A 107 -9.04 -14.18 12.56
N GLU A 108 -9.64 -14.24 13.74
CA GLU A 108 -10.44 -15.39 14.19
C GLU A 108 -11.69 -15.58 13.30
N ARG A 109 -12.49 -14.52 13.12
CA ARG A 109 -13.76 -14.58 12.39
C ARG A 109 -13.59 -14.97 10.93
N HIS A 110 -12.56 -14.45 10.28
CA HIS A 110 -12.33 -14.67 8.85
C HIS A 110 -11.27 -15.74 8.56
N ARG A 111 -10.65 -16.32 9.60
CA ARG A 111 -9.54 -17.28 9.49
C ARG A 111 -8.39 -16.73 8.63
N LEU A 112 -8.00 -15.50 8.92
CA LEU A 112 -6.94 -14.84 8.14
C LEU A 112 -5.59 -15.52 8.45
N PRO A 113 -4.74 -15.76 7.44
CA PRO A 113 -3.38 -16.21 7.66
C PRO A 113 -2.59 -15.13 8.40
N VAL A 114 -1.69 -15.54 9.30
CA VAL A 114 -0.89 -14.63 10.14
C VAL A 114 0.33 -14.13 9.37
N GLU A 115 0.88 -14.96 8.50
CA GLU A 115 2.12 -14.73 7.76
C GLU A 115 2.11 -13.38 6.99
N PRO A 116 1.02 -12.98 6.30
CA PRO A 116 0.95 -11.66 5.66
C PRO A 116 1.19 -10.48 6.60
N PHE A 117 0.76 -10.55 7.87
CA PHE A 117 1.00 -9.46 8.83
C PHE A 117 2.48 -9.37 9.21
N LEU A 118 3.14 -10.53 9.36
CA LEU A 118 4.58 -10.61 9.65
C LEU A 118 5.44 -10.18 8.45
N ASP A 119 4.99 -10.49 7.23
CA ASP A 119 5.62 -10.05 5.99
C ASP A 119 5.62 -8.50 5.88
N LEU A 120 4.51 -7.86 6.26
CA LEU A 120 4.42 -6.39 6.31
C LEU A 120 5.43 -5.80 7.29
N LEU A 121 5.47 -6.32 8.53
CA LEU A 121 6.44 -5.87 9.54
C LEU A 121 7.88 -6.06 9.07
N SER A 122 8.17 -7.17 8.40
CA SER A 122 9.49 -7.44 7.82
C SER A 122 9.89 -6.39 6.78
N ALA A 123 8.95 -5.96 5.94
CA ALA A 123 9.20 -4.88 4.97
C ALA A 123 9.38 -3.52 5.65
N PHE A 124 8.56 -3.18 6.65
CA PHE A 124 8.70 -1.94 7.41
C PHE A 124 10.03 -1.85 8.18
N ARG A 125 10.60 -2.98 8.60
CA ARG A 125 11.97 -3.02 9.16
C ARG A 125 13.05 -2.69 8.13
N LEU A 126 12.83 -2.98 6.84
CA LEU A 126 13.73 -2.54 5.76
C LEU A 126 13.63 -1.03 5.56
N ASP A 127 12.42 -0.47 5.59
CA ASP A 127 12.20 0.98 5.53
C ASP A 127 12.86 1.72 6.70
N ALA A 128 12.76 1.18 7.91
CA ALA A 128 13.41 1.74 9.09
C ALA A 128 14.96 1.76 8.99
N ARG A 129 15.55 1.06 8.02
CA ARG A 129 17.00 1.00 7.74
C ARG A 129 17.40 1.77 6.48
N ASP A 130 16.50 2.60 5.93
CA ASP A 130 16.75 3.44 4.76
C ASP A 130 17.26 2.63 3.55
N ALA A 131 16.54 1.55 3.21
CA ALA A 131 16.92 0.60 2.17
C ALA A 131 17.21 1.25 0.81
N THR A 132 18.18 0.67 0.09
CA THR A 132 18.47 0.98 -1.31
C THR A 132 18.20 -0.26 -2.17
N PHE A 133 17.83 -0.05 -3.44
CA PHE A 133 17.46 -1.13 -4.36
C PHE A 133 18.49 -1.20 -5.49
N PRO A 134 19.50 -2.10 -5.41
CA PRO A 134 20.50 -2.23 -6.46
C PRO A 134 19.89 -2.52 -7.83
N THR A 135 18.91 -3.43 -7.87
CA THR A 135 18.24 -3.90 -9.08
C THR A 135 16.72 -3.76 -9.01
N TRP A 136 16.06 -3.87 -10.17
CA TRP A 136 14.61 -3.99 -10.28
C TRP A 136 14.09 -5.18 -9.47
N ASP A 137 14.80 -6.31 -9.47
CA ASP A 137 14.40 -7.50 -8.73
C ASP A 137 14.48 -7.30 -7.21
N ASP A 138 15.41 -6.47 -6.72
CA ASP A 138 15.47 -6.07 -5.31
C ASP A 138 14.27 -5.18 -4.94
N LEU A 139 13.89 -4.25 -5.82
CA LEU A 139 12.69 -3.43 -5.62
C LEU A 139 11.41 -4.28 -5.63
N LEU A 140 11.31 -5.26 -6.54
CA LEU A 140 10.22 -6.23 -6.54
C LEU A 140 10.23 -7.10 -5.28
N ALA A 141 11.40 -7.48 -4.77
CA ALA A 141 11.54 -8.23 -3.53
C ALA A 141 10.98 -7.47 -2.33
N TYR A 142 11.25 -6.17 -2.27
CA TYR A 142 10.64 -5.31 -1.28
C TYR A 142 9.11 -5.23 -1.42
N CYS A 143 8.59 -5.03 -2.63
CA CYS A 143 7.13 -5.05 -2.88
C CYS A 143 6.44 -6.37 -2.47
N ARG A 144 7.16 -7.50 -2.50
CA ARG A 144 6.64 -8.79 -2.03
C ARG A 144 6.30 -8.77 -0.54
N GLY A 145 7.01 -8.00 0.28
CA GLY A 145 6.72 -7.81 1.70
C GLY A 145 5.84 -6.60 1.99
N SER A 146 6.03 -5.48 1.27
CA SER A 146 5.34 -4.22 1.59
C SER A 146 3.94 -4.07 1.00
N ALA A 147 3.58 -4.84 -0.03
CA ALA A 147 2.31 -4.65 -0.75
C ALA A 147 1.51 -5.93 -0.98
N ASN A 148 2.17 -7.01 -1.41
CA ASN A 148 1.49 -8.27 -1.73
C ASN A 148 0.69 -8.87 -0.55
N PRO A 149 1.17 -8.80 0.71
CA PRO A 149 0.42 -9.32 1.85
C PRO A 149 -0.99 -8.74 1.98
N VAL A 150 -1.17 -7.44 1.68
CA VAL A 150 -2.48 -6.78 1.73
C VAL A 150 -3.46 -7.43 0.74
N GLY A 151 -3.02 -7.70 -0.49
CA GLY A 151 -3.86 -8.36 -1.49
C GLY A 151 -4.25 -9.77 -1.08
N ARG A 152 -3.32 -10.52 -0.48
CA ARG A 152 -3.58 -11.87 0.03
C ARG A 152 -4.59 -11.86 1.17
N LEU A 153 -4.50 -10.90 2.10
CA LEU A 153 -5.49 -10.71 3.17
C LEU A 153 -6.87 -10.34 2.61
N VAL A 154 -6.93 -9.47 1.59
CA VAL A 154 -8.17 -9.15 0.89
C VAL A 154 -8.78 -10.41 0.25
N LEU A 155 -7.99 -11.24 -0.43
CA LEU A 155 -8.47 -12.51 -0.99
C LEU A 155 -8.94 -13.48 0.10
N ALA A 156 -8.23 -13.56 1.23
CA ALA A 156 -8.60 -14.39 2.38
C ALA A 156 -9.96 -13.99 2.99
N LEU A 157 -10.29 -12.69 3.06
CA LEU A 157 -11.62 -12.21 3.48
C LEU A 157 -12.77 -12.76 2.60
N TYR A 158 -12.46 -13.13 1.36
CA TYR A 158 -13.40 -13.74 0.42
C TYR A 158 -13.18 -15.25 0.23
N LYS A 159 -12.28 -15.87 1.01
CA LYS A 159 -11.93 -17.29 0.96
C LYS A 159 -11.46 -17.73 -0.44
N VAL A 160 -10.74 -16.84 -1.11
CA VAL A 160 -10.13 -17.13 -2.42
C VAL A 160 -8.71 -17.65 -2.19
N GLU A 161 -8.53 -18.95 -2.38
CA GLU A 161 -7.26 -19.66 -2.13
C GLU A 161 -6.57 -20.12 -3.42
N ASP A 162 -7.17 -19.84 -4.58
CA ASP A 162 -6.62 -20.24 -5.88
C ASP A 162 -5.21 -19.65 -6.09
N PRO A 163 -4.18 -20.49 -6.32
CA PRO A 163 -2.81 -20.01 -6.54
C PRO A 163 -2.66 -19.05 -7.71
N GLU A 164 -3.50 -19.16 -8.74
CA GLU A 164 -3.48 -18.22 -9.86
C GLU A 164 -4.05 -16.85 -9.44
N ALA A 165 -5.17 -16.83 -8.72
CA ALA A 165 -5.71 -15.61 -8.10
C ALA A 165 -4.70 -14.92 -7.18
N LEU A 166 -3.98 -15.68 -6.35
CA LEU A 166 -2.93 -15.16 -5.46
C LEU A 166 -1.80 -14.50 -6.27
N ARG A 167 -1.25 -15.19 -7.29
CA ARG A 167 -0.21 -14.62 -8.17
C ARG A 167 -0.68 -13.38 -8.92
N ALA A 168 -1.92 -13.38 -9.39
CA ALA A 168 -2.49 -12.24 -10.08
C ALA A 168 -2.71 -11.05 -9.12
N SER A 169 -3.18 -11.31 -7.90
CA SER A 169 -3.30 -10.30 -6.84
C SER A 169 -1.94 -9.71 -6.47
N ASP A 170 -0.92 -10.56 -6.27
CA ASP A 170 0.45 -10.11 -6.01
C ASP A 170 0.95 -9.17 -7.13
N ALA A 171 0.71 -9.51 -8.39
CA ALA A 171 1.07 -8.64 -9.52
C ALA A 171 0.32 -7.29 -9.50
N VAL A 172 -0.96 -7.27 -9.12
CA VAL A 172 -1.72 -6.03 -8.94
C VAL A 172 -1.15 -5.20 -7.78
N CYS A 173 -0.94 -5.79 -6.61
CA CYS A 173 -0.40 -5.11 -5.43
C CYS A 173 0.98 -4.53 -5.69
N THR A 174 1.88 -5.30 -6.29
CA THR A 174 3.20 -4.82 -6.71
C THR A 174 3.07 -3.65 -7.70
N ALA A 175 2.20 -3.74 -8.71
CA ALA A 175 2.00 -2.66 -9.67
C ALA A 175 1.48 -1.36 -9.03
N LEU A 176 0.58 -1.49 -8.06
CA LEU A 176 0.03 -0.36 -7.31
C LEU A 176 1.09 0.28 -6.43
N GLN A 177 1.94 -0.52 -5.79
CA GLN A 177 3.02 -0.02 -4.94
C GLN A 177 4.08 0.72 -5.76
N LEU A 178 4.50 0.16 -6.89
CA LEU A 178 5.40 0.85 -7.83
C LEU A 178 4.76 2.16 -8.33
N THR A 179 3.47 2.13 -8.67
CA THR A 179 2.73 3.35 -9.04
C THR A 179 2.76 4.41 -7.93
N ASN A 180 2.69 3.99 -6.66
CA ASN A 180 2.86 4.89 -5.53
C ASN A 180 4.28 5.48 -5.48
N PHE A 181 5.34 4.70 -5.64
CA PHE A 181 6.70 5.24 -5.70
C PHE A 181 6.87 6.28 -6.81
N TRP A 182 6.31 6.03 -8.00
CA TRP A 182 6.46 6.96 -9.12
C TRP A 182 5.64 8.25 -8.93
N GLN A 183 4.44 8.16 -8.35
CA GLN A 183 3.60 9.34 -8.11
C GLN A 183 4.16 10.20 -6.96
N ASP A 184 4.82 9.56 -5.98
CA ASP A 184 5.30 10.17 -4.75
C ASP A 184 6.79 10.53 -4.77
N LEU A 185 7.50 10.26 -5.89
CA LEU A 185 8.92 10.50 -6.07
C LEU A 185 9.41 11.86 -5.53
N GLY A 186 8.67 12.95 -5.78
CA GLY A 186 9.06 14.28 -5.27
C GLY A 186 9.06 14.38 -3.75
N GLN A 187 8.08 13.76 -3.09
CA GLN A 187 8.00 13.72 -1.63
C GLN A 187 9.08 12.79 -1.04
N ASP A 188 9.31 11.64 -1.68
CA ASP A 188 10.30 10.65 -1.22
C ASP A 188 11.72 11.21 -1.33
N VAL A 189 12.07 11.83 -2.47
CA VAL A 189 13.36 12.51 -2.65
C VAL A 189 13.55 13.62 -1.62
N ALA A 190 12.52 14.39 -1.29
CA ALA A 190 12.60 15.43 -0.25
C ALA A 190 12.81 14.88 1.16
N ARG A 191 12.48 13.60 1.40
CA ARG A 191 12.73 12.87 2.65
C ARG A 191 14.02 12.04 2.60
N GLY A 192 14.76 12.07 1.48
CA GLY A 192 15.97 11.25 1.29
C GLY A 192 15.70 9.78 0.98
N ARG A 193 14.45 9.41 0.65
CA ARG A 193 14.05 8.04 0.25
C ARG A 193 14.12 7.91 -1.27
N PHE A 194 14.63 6.78 -1.75
CA PHE A 194 14.79 6.50 -3.18
C PHE A 194 14.28 5.10 -3.53
N PHE A 195 13.12 5.04 -4.18
CA PHE A 195 12.51 3.80 -4.68
C PHE A 195 12.75 3.56 -6.18
N LEU A 196 13.89 4.05 -6.69
CA LEU A 196 14.33 3.81 -8.07
C LEU A 196 15.50 2.82 -8.04
N PRO A 197 15.52 1.80 -8.91
CA PRO A 197 16.65 0.90 -9.00
C PRO A 197 17.95 1.65 -9.34
N VAL A 198 19.03 1.32 -8.64
CA VAL A 198 20.35 1.93 -8.86
C VAL A 198 20.88 1.60 -10.26
N GLU A 199 20.60 0.40 -10.77
CA GLU A 199 20.96 0.03 -12.14
C GLU A 199 20.28 0.91 -13.20
N ASP A 200 19.01 1.28 -12.99
CA ASP A 200 18.27 2.13 -13.93
C ASP A 200 18.70 3.59 -13.83
N LEU A 201 18.98 4.08 -12.63
CA LEU A 201 19.62 5.40 -12.44
C LEU A 201 20.91 5.50 -13.25
N ARG A 202 21.76 4.46 -13.21
CA ARG A 202 23.00 4.39 -14.00
C ARG A 202 22.72 4.28 -15.50
N HIS A 203 21.81 3.39 -15.90
CA HIS A 203 21.48 3.16 -17.31
C HIS A 203 20.97 4.42 -18.02
N PHE A 204 20.15 5.21 -17.33
CA PHE A 204 19.59 6.45 -17.88
C PHE A 204 20.43 7.70 -17.60
N GLY A 205 21.53 7.58 -16.86
CA GLY A 205 22.42 8.70 -16.52
C GLY A 205 21.76 9.73 -15.60
N VAL A 206 21.00 9.26 -14.61
CA VAL A 206 20.38 10.11 -13.57
C VAL A 206 21.28 10.11 -12.33
N ASN A 207 21.81 11.27 -11.98
CA ASN A 207 22.51 11.46 -10.71
C ASN A 207 21.47 11.75 -9.60
N PRO A 208 21.36 10.93 -8.54
CA PRO A 208 20.43 11.15 -7.45
C PRO A 208 20.57 12.53 -6.78
N GLU A 209 21.79 13.05 -6.66
CA GLU A 209 22.06 14.36 -6.04
C GLU A 209 21.57 15.54 -6.89
N GLU A 210 21.40 15.31 -8.20
CA GLU A 210 20.96 16.32 -9.16
C GLU A 210 19.56 16.04 -9.73
N ILE A 211 18.84 15.05 -9.18
CA ILE A 211 17.57 14.58 -9.73
C ILE A 211 16.52 15.70 -9.78
N THR A 212 16.58 16.63 -8.83
CA THR A 212 15.71 17.81 -8.72
C THR A 212 16.14 18.98 -9.61
N ARG A 213 17.29 18.91 -10.27
CA ARG A 213 17.76 19.97 -11.17
C ARG A 213 17.10 19.83 -12.55
N PRO A 214 16.78 20.94 -13.24
CA PRO A 214 16.24 20.89 -14.60
C PRO A 214 17.11 20.16 -15.63
N SER A 215 18.43 20.05 -15.39
CA SER A 215 19.37 19.27 -16.21
C SER A 215 18.99 17.78 -16.27
N SER A 216 18.42 17.23 -15.20
CA SER A 216 17.98 15.83 -15.11
C SER A 216 16.64 15.56 -15.78
N ARG A 217 15.99 16.58 -16.37
CA ARG A 217 14.63 16.47 -16.93
C ARG A 217 14.50 15.38 -17.98
N SER A 218 15.44 15.33 -18.92
CA SER A 218 15.39 14.36 -20.03
C SER A 218 15.68 12.94 -19.55
N SER A 219 16.76 12.75 -18.79
CA SER A 219 17.18 11.44 -18.28
C SER A 219 16.15 10.85 -17.32
N LEU A 220 15.63 11.62 -16.36
CA LEU A 220 14.61 11.15 -15.44
C LEU A 220 13.28 10.85 -16.15
N THR A 221 12.87 11.65 -17.14
CA THR A 221 11.64 11.36 -17.90
C THR A 221 11.76 10.04 -18.66
N ARG A 222 12.94 9.75 -19.24
CA ARG A 222 13.20 8.47 -19.90
C ARG A 222 13.20 7.30 -18.91
N LEU A 223 13.84 7.47 -17.76
CA LEU A 223 13.82 6.49 -16.67
C LEU A 223 12.39 6.21 -16.21
N LEU A 224 11.62 7.23 -15.84
CA LEU A 224 10.21 7.06 -15.42
C LEU A 224 9.36 6.39 -16.50
N THR A 225 9.61 6.67 -17.77
CA THR A 225 8.95 5.99 -18.89
C THR A 225 9.29 4.49 -18.91
N HIS A 226 10.53 4.11 -18.60
CA HIS A 226 10.94 2.72 -18.46
C HIS A 226 10.20 2.04 -17.31
N GLU A 227 10.24 2.62 -16.12
CA GLU A 227 9.57 2.08 -14.92
C GLU A 227 8.05 1.95 -15.10
N CYS A 228 7.43 2.93 -15.77
CA CYS A 228 6.01 2.91 -16.08
C CYS A 228 5.65 1.77 -17.04
N ARG A 229 6.54 1.39 -17.96
CA ARG A 229 6.32 0.23 -18.84
C ARG A 229 6.34 -1.08 -18.06
N ALA A 230 7.36 -1.30 -17.24
CA ALA A 230 7.45 -2.49 -16.40
C ALA A 230 6.25 -2.61 -15.44
N THR A 231 5.83 -1.49 -14.86
CA THR A 231 4.64 -1.42 -13.99
C THR A 231 3.34 -1.72 -14.75
N ARG A 232 3.20 -1.26 -16.01
CA ARG A 232 2.04 -1.59 -16.87
C ARG A 232 1.95 -3.10 -17.14
N ASP A 233 3.07 -3.77 -17.33
CA ASP A 233 3.10 -5.22 -17.56
C ASP A 233 2.64 -6.01 -16.33
N LEU A 234 3.00 -5.55 -15.11
CA LEU A 234 2.48 -6.12 -13.87
C LEU A 234 0.95 -5.96 -13.77
N PHE A 235 0.42 -4.79 -14.10
CA PHE A 235 -1.04 -4.60 -14.18
C PHE A 235 -1.71 -5.51 -15.21
N ALA A 236 -1.05 -5.81 -16.33
CA ALA A 236 -1.58 -6.73 -17.33
C ALA A 236 -1.60 -8.18 -16.80
N ARG A 237 -0.50 -8.61 -16.17
CA ARG A 237 -0.40 -9.93 -15.51
C ARG A 237 -1.40 -10.11 -14.38
N GLY A 238 -1.70 -9.06 -13.64
CA GLY A 238 -2.63 -9.11 -12.52
C GLY A 238 -4.11 -8.98 -12.90
N ALA A 239 -4.43 -8.43 -14.07
CA ALA A 239 -5.80 -8.19 -14.51
C ALA A 239 -6.74 -9.42 -14.45
N PRO A 240 -6.30 -10.67 -14.74
CA PRO A 240 -7.15 -11.85 -14.65
C PRO A 240 -7.76 -12.11 -13.27
N VAL A 241 -7.22 -11.56 -12.17
CA VAL A 241 -7.75 -11.72 -10.80
C VAL A 241 -9.25 -11.39 -10.71
N VAL A 242 -9.71 -10.42 -11.50
CA VAL A 242 -11.12 -10.00 -11.48
C VAL A 242 -12.09 -11.06 -11.99
N ARG A 243 -11.59 -12.06 -12.74
CA ARG A 243 -12.40 -13.17 -13.30
C ARG A 243 -12.58 -14.32 -12.32
N VAL A 244 -11.68 -14.44 -11.36
CA VAL A 244 -11.61 -15.54 -10.39
C VAL A 244 -12.02 -15.12 -8.98
N THR A 245 -12.67 -13.94 -8.85
CA THR A 245 -13.13 -13.39 -7.57
C THR A 245 -14.64 -13.16 -7.58
N PRO A 246 -15.31 -13.18 -6.41
CA PRO A 246 -16.74 -12.88 -6.32
C PRO A 246 -17.11 -11.52 -6.92
N LEU A 247 -18.32 -11.39 -7.46
CA LEU A 247 -18.76 -10.22 -8.24
C LEU A 247 -18.45 -8.87 -7.58
N LEU A 248 -18.76 -8.72 -6.30
CA LEU A 248 -18.54 -7.46 -5.59
C LEU A 248 -17.05 -7.13 -5.41
N LEU A 249 -16.22 -8.16 -5.13
CA LEU A 249 -14.77 -8.00 -5.09
C LEU A 249 -14.22 -7.70 -6.49
N SER A 250 -14.72 -8.38 -7.53
CA SER A 250 -14.35 -8.13 -8.92
C SER A 250 -14.60 -6.68 -9.34
N VAL A 251 -15.76 -6.10 -8.99
CA VAL A 251 -16.06 -4.68 -9.22
C VAL A 251 -15.04 -3.78 -8.51
N HIS A 252 -14.75 -4.07 -7.23
CA HIS A 252 -13.76 -3.31 -6.47
C HIS A 252 -12.36 -3.39 -7.12
N LEU A 253 -11.89 -4.59 -7.45
CA LEU A 253 -10.58 -4.82 -8.07
C LEU A 253 -10.48 -4.16 -9.45
N ARG A 254 -11.54 -4.18 -10.27
CA ARG A 254 -11.58 -3.44 -11.54
C ARG A 254 -11.37 -1.94 -11.33
N ALA A 255 -12.08 -1.34 -10.38
CA ALA A 255 -11.92 0.08 -10.06
C ALA A 255 -10.50 0.40 -9.56
N THR A 256 -9.95 -0.44 -8.69
CA THR A 256 -8.59 -0.36 -8.15
C THR A 256 -7.54 -0.41 -9.27
N ILE A 257 -7.60 -1.41 -10.15
CA ILE A 257 -6.66 -1.57 -11.27
C ILE A 257 -6.77 -0.39 -12.24
N ALA A 258 -8.01 0.03 -12.58
CA ALA A 258 -8.23 1.15 -13.48
C ALA A 258 -7.72 2.48 -12.89
N GLY A 259 -7.90 2.69 -11.58
CA GLY A 259 -7.35 3.81 -10.83
C GLY A 259 -5.83 3.86 -10.88
N GLY A 260 -5.17 2.76 -10.52
CA GLY A 260 -3.70 2.63 -10.58
C GLY A 260 -3.16 2.91 -11.99
N ARG A 261 -3.76 2.28 -13.02
CA ARG A 261 -3.40 2.54 -14.43
C ARG A 261 -3.59 4.01 -14.83
N ALA A 262 -4.60 4.71 -14.32
CA ALA A 262 -4.85 6.11 -14.62
C ALA A 262 -3.84 7.06 -13.96
N ILE A 263 -3.42 6.77 -12.73
CA ILE A 263 -2.30 7.45 -12.08
C ILE A 263 -1.00 7.20 -12.83
N LEU A 264 -0.70 5.94 -13.18
CA LEU A 264 0.51 5.58 -13.90
C LEU A 264 0.64 6.32 -15.25
N ARG A 265 -0.46 6.43 -16.02
CA ARG A 265 -0.49 7.28 -17.22
C ARG A 265 -0.23 8.76 -16.92
N SER A 266 -0.68 9.23 -15.77
CA SER A 266 -0.45 10.62 -15.35
C SER A 266 1.02 10.84 -14.97
N VAL A 267 1.65 9.90 -14.26
CA VAL A 267 3.10 9.87 -14.00
C VAL A 267 3.88 9.94 -15.32
N GLU A 268 3.59 9.02 -16.25
CA GLU A 268 4.30 8.95 -17.55
C GLU A 268 4.17 10.26 -18.34
N ARG A 269 2.99 10.89 -18.34
CA ARG A 269 2.76 12.20 -18.99
C ARG A 269 3.46 13.36 -18.29
N LEU A 270 3.60 13.30 -16.96
CA LEU A 270 4.30 14.33 -16.20
C LEU A 270 5.81 14.23 -16.38
N GLY A 271 6.34 13.01 -16.53
CA GLY A 271 7.77 12.76 -16.56
C GLY A 271 8.45 13.36 -15.32
N TRP A 272 9.56 14.06 -15.52
CA TRP A 272 10.29 14.76 -14.45
C TRP A 272 9.43 15.68 -13.56
N ARG A 273 8.31 16.21 -14.06
CA ARG A 273 7.42 17.11 -13.28
C ARG A 273 6.71 16.42 -12.11
N VAL A 274 6.80 15.10 -11.97
CA VAL A 274 6.33 14.40 -10.74
C VAL A 274 7.09 14.86 -9.50
N LEU A 275 8.32 15.37 -9.65
CA LEU A 275 9.10 15.98 -8.57
C LEU A 275 8.46 17.30 -8.08
N GLU A 276 7.79 18.03 -8.97
CA GLU A 276 7.16 19.33 -8.65
C GLU A 276 5.72 19.16 -8.17
N ARG A 277 5.01 18.17 -8.72
CA ARG A 277 3.60 17.94 -8.43
C ARG A 277 3.26 16.46 -8.45
N ARG A 278 2.62 16.02 -7.38
CA ARG A 278 2.00 14.70 -7.29
C ARG A 278 0.82 14.59 -8.25
N PRO A 279 0.76 13.59 -9.15
CA PRO A 279 -0.43 13.37 -9.96
C PRO A 279 -1.60 12.92 -9.10
N THR A 280 -2.81 13.41 -9.41
CA THR A 280 -4.04 13.01 -8.74
C THR A 280 -5.16 12.79 -9.77
N LEU A 281 -6.13 11.94 -9.42
CA LEU A 281 -7.35 11.79 -10.23
C LEU A 281 -8.38 12.83 -9.79
N SER A 282 -9.00 13.50 -10.77
CA SER A 282 -10.16 14.37 -10.52
C SER A 282 -11.37 13.56 -10.06
N GLY A 283 -12.34 14.22 -9.40
CA GLY A 283 -13.59 13.57 -9.01
C GLY A 283 -14.34 12.93 -10.18
N ALA A 284 -14.37 13.63 -11.33
CA ALA A 284 -14.98 13.11 -12.56
C ALA A 284 -14.25 11.86 -13.10
N ALA A 285 -12.90 11.84 -13.06
CA ALA A 285 -12.13 10.67 -13.47
C ALA A 285 -12.40 9.47 -12.56
N ARG A 286 -12.48 9.67 -11.25
CA ARG A 286 -12.83 8.61 -10.29
C ARG A 286 -14.24 8.07 -10.51
N ALA A 287 -15.21 8.97 -10.74
CA ALA A 287 -16.59 8.58 -11.03
C ALA A 287 -16.69 7.77 -12.33
N GLY A 288 -16.00 8.21 -13.39
CA GLY A 288 -15.93 7.47 -14.66
C GLY A 288 -15.33 6.07 -14.50
N ILE A 289 -14.25 5.94 -13.72
CA ILE A 289 -13.65 4.64 -13.39
C ILE A 289 -14.64 3.75 -12.63
N ALA A 290 -15.31 4.28 -11.61
CA ALA A 290 -16.29 3.52 -10.83
C ALA A 290 -17.46 3.02 -11.71
N ILE A 291 -17.97 3.85 -12.63
CA ILE A 291 -19.04 3.48 -13.56
C ILE A 291 -18.58 2.36 -14.50
N ARG A 292 -17.39 2.48 -15.10
CA ARG A 292 -16.87 1.45 -16.02
C ARG A 292 -16.59 0.14 -15.30
N ALA A 293 -16.07 0.20 -14.08
CA ALA A 293 -15.85 -0.96 -13.22
C ALA A 293 -17.15 -1.65 -12.83
N LEU A 294 -18.26 -0.91 -12.68
CA LEU A 294 -19.59 -1.48 -12.46
C LEU A 294 -20.13 -2.18 -13.72
N LEU A 295 -20.00 -1.52 -14.88
CA LEU A 295 -20.48 -2.02 -16.16
C LEU A 295 -19.60 -3.14 -16.77
N GLY A 296 -18.41 -3.38 -16.21
CA GLY A 296 -17.46 -4.36 -16.71
C GLY A 296 -16.81 -4.00 -18.06
N LEU A 297 -16.70 -2.71 -18.35
CA LEU A 297 -16.19 -2.18 -19.62
C LEU A 297 -14.67 -2.00 -19.66
N ASP A 298 -13.94 -2.69 -18.79
CA ASP A 298 -12.48 -2.53 -18.61
C ASP A 298 -11.68 -3.76 -19.09
N GLY A 299 -12.15 -4.39 -20.17
CA GLY A 299 -11.41 -5.38 -20.97
C GLY A 299 -10.34 -4.73 -21.84
#